data_AF-A0XZN3-F1
#
_entry.id   AF-A0XZN3-F1
#
_cell.length_a   1.000
_cell.length_b   1.000
_cell.length_c   1.000
_cell.angle_alpha   90.00
_cell.angle_beta   90.00
_cell.angle_gamma   90.00
#
_symmetry.space_group_name_H-M   'P 1'
#
loop_
_entity.id
_entity.type
_entity.pdbx_description
1 polymer ?
#
loop_
_entity_poly.entity_id
_entity_poly.type
_entity_poly.pdbx_seq_one_letter_code
_entity_poly.pdbx_strand_id
1 'polypeptide(L)'
;MKLLWTLLFLYSVNIYALEVDIHELDSLSKNGQQVVSTWIDQSVKKTKNTLGPLKQTTLPIYLKPQYFAFEPVPWATVKRSNPDGVELHIDRYASLNAFTKDWTLYHELSHLYLPLFPYSAFWLSEGFASYMQNVIMRDSGVITQAQFVQRLDAGFNRGRLQSKTKSQPLSELSADMWNEGAQQRVYWTGAAFFVEADLALHQQGQTLAEIIKAYQLCCRTARSSAKAFIKDLDKLSRSSIFTSLYAEYKNRTDFPNVTKKLINTL
;
A
#
# COMPACT_ATOMS: atom_id res chain seq x y z
N MET A 1 -20.97 56.05 1.87
CA MET A 1 -20.54 54.67 1.55
C MET A 1 -20.57 53.81 2.80
N LYS A 2 -20.74 52.48 2.68
CA LYS A 2 -20.36 51.51 3.72
C LYS A 2 -19.20 50.68 3.16
N LEU A 3 -18.07 50.63 3.87
CA LEU A 3 -16.96 49.74 3.47
C LEU A 3 -17.32 48.31 3.87
N LEU A 4 -17.22 47.35 2.95
CA LEU A 4 -17.11 45.94 3.32
C LEU A 4 -15.68 45.70 3.80
N TRP A 5 -15.54 45.08 4.98
CA TRP A 5 -14.27 44.52 5.44
C TRP A 5 -14.27 43.02 5.16
N THR A 6 -13.56 42.60 4.13
CA THR A 6 -13.31 41.18 3.84
C THR A 6 -12.23 40.64 4.76
N LEU A 7 -12.62 39.95 5.84
CA LEU A 7 -11.69 39.15 6.64
C LEU A 7 -11.14 37.99 5.78
N LEU A 8 -9.84 38.00 5.50
CA LEU A 8 -9.15 36.79 5.07
C LEU A 8 -8.97 35.86 6.28
N PHE A 9 -9.76 34.78 6.33
CA PHE A 9 -9.49 33.66 7.23
C PHE A 9 -8.28 32.88 6.74
N LEU A 10 -7.10 33.24 7.26
CA LEU A 10 -5.89 32.42 7.14
C LEU A 10 -6.05 31.15 7.99
N TYR A 11 -6.52 30.07 7.37
CA TYR A 11 -6.54 28.74 7.98
C TYR A 11 -5.11 28.25 8.21
N SER A 12 -4.63 28.37 9.45
CA SER A 12 -3.40 27.74 9.93
C SER A 12 -3.59 26.22 9.99
N VAL A 13 -3.24 25.53 8.91
CA VAL A 13 -3.25 24.07 8.87
C VAL A 13 -2.14 23.54 9.78
N ASN A 14 -2.49 23.22 11.01
CA ASN A 14 -1.61 22.53 11.96
C ASN A 14 -1.37 21.08 11.48
N ILE A 15 -0.46 20.92 10.53
CA ILE A 15 0.06 19.62 10.11
C ILE A 15 1.00 19.14 11.23
N TYR A 16 0.43 18.48 12.24
CA TYR A 16 1.21 17.69 13.18
C TYR A 16 2.08 16.70 12.40
N ALA A 17 3.36 16.61 12.77
CA ALA A 17 4.25 15.60 12.22
C ALA A 17 3.73 14.20 12.63
N LEU A 18 3.94 13.21 11.76
CA LEU A 18 3.69 11.82 12.13
C LEU A 18 4.76 11.39 13.13
N GLU A 19 4.38 11.19 14.37
CA GLU A 19 5.19 10.58 15.40
C GLU A 19 5.29 9.07 15.13
N VAL A 20 6.49 8.50 15.20
CA VAL A 20 6.71 7.06 15.04
C VAL A 20 7.19 6.51 16.37
N ASP A 21 6.35 5.70 17.00
CA ASP A 21 6.64 5.07 18.30
C ASP A 21 7.14 3.65 18.04
N ILE A 22 8.39 3.34 18.44
CA ILE A 22 9.05 2.08 18.11
C ILE A 22 9.24 1.25 19.38
N HIS A 23 8.29 0.35 19.62
CA HIS A 23 8.29 -0.56 20.77
C HIS A 23 9.32 -1.69 20.58
N GLU A 24 9.88 -2.19 21.70
CA GLU A 24 10.93 -3.24 21.74
C GLU A 24 12.26 -2.84 21.05
N LEU A 25 12.47 -1.56 20.74
CA LEU A 25 13.70 -1.06 20.10
C LEU A 25 14.94 -1.30 20.97
N ASP A 26 14.81 -1.12 22.28
CA ASP A 26 15.87 -1.30 23.27
C ASP A 26 16.38 -2.76 23.38
N SER A 27 15.59 -3.74 22.95
CA SER A 27 16.00 -5.16 22.84
C SER A 27 17.10 -5.41 21.80
N LEU A 28 17.38 -4.45 20.91
CA LEU A 28 18.48 -4.48 19.94
C LEU A 28 19.80 -3.95 20.55
N SER A 29 20.94 -4.30 19.94
CA SER A 29 22.21 -3.65 20.27
C SER A 29 22.18 -2.17 19.88
N LYS A 30 23.04 -1.31 20.45
CA LYS A 30 23.04 0.14 20.13
C LYS A 30 23.22 0.45 18.64
N ASN A 31 24.00 -0.36 17.91
CA ASN A 31 24.09 -0.27 16.44
C ASN A 31 22.78 -0.71 15.76
N GLY A 32 22.15 -1.80 16.23
CA GLY A 32 20.85 -2.26 15.72
C GLY A 32 19.74 -1.21 15.95
N GLN A 33 19.71 -0.57 17.11
CA GLN A 33 18.79 0.54 17.44
C GLN A 33 18.91 1.67 16.41
N GLN A 34 20.14 2.12 16.12
CA GLN A 34 20.41 3.17 15.12
C GLN A 34 20.02 2.73 13.70
N VAL A 35 20.36 1.50 13.29
CA VAL A 35 20.04 0.96 11.96
C VAL A 35 18.54 0.86 11.74
N VAL A 36 17.81 0.27 12.70
CA VAL A 36 16.37 0.00 12.57
C VAL A 36 15.55 1.28 12.64
N SER A 37 15.88 2.22 13.53
CA SER A 37 15.22 3.55 13.55
C SER A 37 15.45 4.31 12.24
N THR A 38 16.70 4.36 11.77
CA THR A 38 17.05 5.02 10.49
C THR A 38 16.30 4.41 9.31
N TRP A 39 16.12 3.09 9.29
CA TRP A 39 15.36 2.39 8.26
C TRP A 39 13.86 2.70 8.33
N ILE A 40 13.25 2.67 9.52
CA ILE A 40 11.83 2.96 9.71
C ILE A 40 11.53 4.40 9.30
N ASP A 41 12.30 5.37 9.80
CA ASP A 41 12.15 6.80 9.45
C ASP A 41 12.26 7.03 7.94
N GLN A 42 13.22 6.40 7.28
CA GLN A 42 13.36 6.48 5.83
C GLN A 42 12.17 5.84 5.10
N SER A 43 11.72 4.66 5.53
CA SER A 43 10.59 3.95 4.89
C SER A 43 9.27 4.69 5.05
N VAL A 44 9.01 5.25 6.23
CA VAL A 44 7.86 6.12 6.53
C VAL A 44 7.94 7.41 5.70
N LYS A 45 9.11 8.08 5.67
CA LYS A 45 9.30 9.31 4.88
C LYS A 45 9.13 9.09 3.37
N LYS A 46 9.68 7.99 2.82
CA LYS A 46 9.51 7.61 1.41
C LYS A 46 8.04 7.36 1.08
N THR A 47 7.34 6.58 1.90
CA THR A 47 5.91 6.31 1.72
C THR A 47 5.09 7.60 1.77
N LYS A 48 5.39 8.49 2.72
CA LYS A 48 4.75 9.82 2.84
C LYS A 48 4.98 10.72 1.63
N ASN A 49 6.15 10.62 0.98
CA ASN A 49 6.43 11.40 -0.23
C ASN A 49 5.52 10.98 -1.40
N THR A 50 5.35 9.67 -1.63
CA THR A 50 4.47 9.13 -2.68
C THR A 50 2.99 9.30 -2.33
N LEU A 51 2.53 8.75 -1.20
CA LEU A 51 1.11 8.64 -0.86
C LEU A 51 0.55 9.81 -0.01
N GLY A 52 1.39 10.78 0.37
CA GLY A 52 1.00 11.88 1.26
C GLY A 52 1.01 11.50 2.74
N PRO A 53 0.52 12.39 3.64
CA PRO A 53 0.43 12.07 5.06
C PRO A 53 -0.64 11.01 5.34
N LEU A 54 -0.37 10.13 6.32
CA LEU A 54 -1.42 9.34 6.96
C LEU A 54 -2.39 10.27 7.71
N LYS A 55 -3.66 9.84 7.83
CA LYS A 55 -4.69 10.53 8.62
C LYS A 55 -4.46 10.50 10.14
N GLN A 56 -3.67 9.54 10.64
CA GLN A 56 -3.29 9.44 12.05
C GLN A 56 -2.02 10.25 12.35
N THR A 57 -1.91 10.78 13.58
CA THR A 57 -0.75 11.58 14.04
C THR A 57 0.39 10.75 14.64
N THR A 58 0.12 9.51 15.05
CA THR A 58 1.10 8.59 15.66
C THR A 58 1.04 7.24 14.95
N LEU A 59 2.20 6.60 14.75
CA LEU A 59 2.35 5.28 14.12
C LEU A 59 3.14 4.35 15.05
N PRO A 60 2.45 3.45 15.77
CA PRO A 60 3.08 2.38 16.56
C PRO A 60 3.74 1.33 15.66
N ILE A 61 5.01 1.03 15.93
CA ILE A 61 5.79 -0.03 15.30
C ILE A 61 6.23 -1.02 16.40
N TYR A 62 5.75 -2.26 16.32
CA TYR A 62 6.07 -3.33 17.27
C TYR A 62 7.18 -4.22 16.70
N LEU A 63 8.40 -4.11 17.23
CA LEU A 63 9.50 -4.98 16.78
C LEU A 63 9.41 -6.36 17.42
N LYS A 64 9.78 -7.39 16.64
CA LYS A 64 10.00 -8.77 17.10
C LYS A 64 11.33 -9.28 16.53
N PRO A 65 12.48 -8.86 17.10
CA PRO A 65 13.79 -9.18 16.53
C PRO A 65 14.13 -10.66 16.62
N GLN A 66 14.45 -11.26 15.48
CA GLN A 66 14.84 -12.65 15.32
C GLN A 66 16.37 -12.79 15.40
N TYR A 67 16.86 -13.85 16.04
CA TYR A 67 18.28 -14.21 16.04
C TYR A 67 18.73 -14.94 14.78
N PHE A 68 17.80 -15.63 14.11
CA PHE A 68 18.03 -16.37 12.87
C PHE A 68 16.89 -16.05 11.90
N ALA A 69 17.23 -15.45 10.76
CA ALA A 69 16.31 -15.14 9.68
C ALA A 69 17.08 -15.20 8.34
N PHE A 70 16.38 -15.47 7.25
CA PHE A 70 16.97 -15.56 5.91
C PHE A 70 16.70 -14.32 5.05
N GLU A 71 15.85 -13.41 5.53
CA GLU A 71 15.46 -12.15 4.91
C GLU A 71 15.50 -11.02 5.97
N PRO A 72 15.63 -9.73 5.59
CA PRO A 72 15.65 -8.63 6.56
C PRO A 72 14.34 -8.51 7.36
N VAL A 73 13.20 -8.73 6.71
CA VAL A 73 11.86 -8.72 7.34
C VAL A 73 11.08 -9.99 6.94
N PRO A 74 11.37 -11.17 7.54
CA PRO A 74 10.76 -12.44 7.16
C PRO A 74 9.24 -12.52 7.39
N TRP A 75 8.66 -11.63 8.21
CA TRP A 75 7.21 -11.50 8.38
C TRP A 75 6.83 -10.14 8.95
N ALA A 76 5.64 -9.64 8.61
CA ALA A 76 5.06 -8.44 9.19
C ALA A 76 3.53 -8.50 9.15
N THR A 77 2.86 -7.60 9.88
CA THR A 77 1.41 -7.37 9.73
C THR A 77 0.95 -6.00 10.28
N VAL A 78 -0.04 -5.38 9.63
CA VAL A 78 -0.77 -4.23 10.19
C VAL A 78 -1.64 -4.63 11.38
N LYS A 79 -1.39 -4.00 12.54
CA LYS A 79 -2.27 -4.03 13.71
C LYS A 79 -3.39 -3.00 13.53
N ARG A 80 -4.62 -3.47 13.28
CA ARG A 80 -5.80 -2.60 13.08
C ARG A 80 -6.43 -2.15 14.41
N SER A 81 -5.78 -1.18 15.06
CA SER A 81 -6.11 -0.62 16.37
C SER A 81 -6.57 0.85 16.26
N ASN A 82 -6.44 1.65 17.33
CA ASN A 82 -6.64 3.10 17.29
C ASN A 82 -5.46 3.79 17.99
N PRO A 83 -4.45 4.30 17.26
CA PRO A 83 -4.29 4.30 15.79
C PRO A 83 -4.00 2.89 15.19
N ASP A 84 -4.03 2.76 13.86
CA ASP A 84 -3.46 1.57 13.18
C ASP A 84 -1.92 1.54 13.42
N GLY A 85 -1.32 0.37 13.54
CA GLY A 85 0.14 0.18 13.72
C GLY A 85 0.69 -0.95 12.85
N VAL A 86 1.99 -1.24 12.94
CA VAL A 86 2.65 -2.34 12.21
C VAL A 86 3.48 -3.19 13.17
N GLU A 87 3.44 -4.51 13.04
CA GLU A 87 4.37 -5.43 13.70
C GLU A 87 5.37 -5.97 12.69
N LEU A 88 6.66 -5.99 13.07
CA LEU A 88 7.78 -6.35 12.20
C LEU A 88 8.63 -7.42 12.86
N HIS A 89 8.63 -8.64 12.29
CA HIS A 89 9.64 -9.64 12.60
C HIS A 89 10.86 -9.35 11.72
N ILE A 90 12.01 -9.09 12.32
CA ILE A 90 13.21 -8.60 11.62
C ILE A 90 14.45 -9.44 11.92
N ASP A 91 15.36 -9.56 10.97
CA ASP A 91 16.75 -9.96 11.28
C ASP A 91 17.41 -8.88 12.14
N ARG A 92 17.76 -9.21 13.38
CA ARG A 92 18.41 -8.27 14.31
C ARG A 92 19.83 -7.85 13.90
N TYR A 93 20.40 -8.48 12.87
CA TYR A 93 21.74 -8.25 12.36
C TYR A 93 21.77 -7.66 10.93
N ALA A 94 20.62 -7.50 10.27
CA ALA A 94 20.56 -7.00 8.90
C ALA A 94 21.09 -5.56 8.77
N SER A 95 21.80 -5.30 7.67
CA SER A 95 22.33 -3.96 7.38
C SER A 95 21.23 -2.99 6.93
N LEU A 96 21.41 -1.69 7.17
CA LEU A 96 20.52 -0.63 6.68
C LEU A 96 20.26 -0.72 5.16
N ASN A 97 21.26 -1.13 4.36
CA ASN A 97 21.13 -1.33 2.92
C ASN A 97 20.29 -2.58 2.56
N ALA A 98 20.33 -3.65 3.37
CA ALA A 98 19.46 -4.80 3.19
C ALA A 98 18.01 -4.45 3.54
N PHE A 99 17.78 -3.88 4.74
CA PHE A 99 16.48 -3.34 5.16
C PHE A 99 15.88 -2.32 4.17
N THR A 100 16.71 -1.42 3.60
CA THR A 100 16.25 -0.42 2.64
C THR A 100 15.72 -1.03 1.34
N LYS A 101 16.26 -2.18 0.92
CA LYS A 101 15.91 -2.93 -0.30
C LYS A 101 14.86 -4.01 -0.06
N ASP A 102 14.63 -4.38 1.19
CA ASP A 102 13.46 -5.13 1.62
C ASP A 102 12.18 -4.39 1.21
N TRP A 103 11.10 -5.14 0.95
CA TRP A 103 9.86 -4.61 0.41
C TRP A 103 8.72 -4.57 1.43
N THR A 104 8.85 -5.34 2.52
CA THR A 104 7.77 -5.70 3.44
C THR A 104 7.25 -4.48 4.19
N LEU A 105 8.13 -3.62 4.71
CA LEU A 105 7.69 -2.40 5.39
C LEU A 105 6.96 -1.42 4.45
N TYR A 106 7.33 -1.33 3.17
CA TYR A 106 6.59 -0.51 2.20
C TYR A 106 5.21 -1.10 1.85
N HIS A 107 5.04 -2.43 1.97
CA HIS A 107 3.76 -3.14 1.83
C HIS A 107 2.84 -2.84 3.02
N GLU A 108 3.32 -3.07 4.26
CA GLU A 108 2.54 -2.79 5.48
C GLU A 108 2.15 -1.31 5.60
N LEU A 109 3.07 -0.39 5.32
CA LEU A 109 2.78 1.05 5.32
C LEU A 109 1.72 1.41 4.26
N SER A 110 1.66 0.71 3.12
CA SER A 110 0.63 0.94 2.09
C SER A 110 -0.76 0.55 2.58
N HIS A 111 -0.92 -0.55 3.33
CA HIS A 111 -2.20 -0.95 3.90
C HIS A 111 -2.83 0.11 4.83
N LEU A 112 -2.02 0.95 5.49
CA LEU A 112 -2.50 2.04 6.36
C LEU A 112 -3.29 3.12 5.58
N TYR A 113 -3.02 3.29 4.29
CA TYR A 113 -3.72 4.25 3.43
C TYR A 113 -5.14 3.78 3.06
N LEU A 114 -5.45 2.50 3.25
CA LEU A 114 -6.78 1.93 2.99
C LEU A 114 -7.55 1.62 4.30
N PRO A 115 -8.89 1.71 4.28
CA PRO A 115 -9.72 1.23 5.38
C PRO A 115 -9.67 -0.30 5.46
N LEU A 116 -9.95 -0.85 6.65
CA LEU A 116 -10.17 -2.29 6.77
C LEU A 116 -11.50 -2.69 6.09
N PHE A 117 -11.42 -3.66 5.17
CA PHE A 117 -12.52 -4.24 4.39
C PHE A 117 -13.05 -5.55 5.03
N PRO A 118 -14.16 -6.13 4.53
CA PRO A 118 -14.47 -7.56 4.72
C PRO A 118 -13.55 -8.46 3.88
N TYR A 119 -13.34 -9.72 4.29
CA TYR A 119 -12.42 -10.66 3.62
C TYR A 119 -12.68 -10.84 2.11
N SER A 120 -13.93 -10.87 1.65
CA SER A 120 -14.28 -10.95 0.22
C SER A 120 -13.82 -9.75 -0.64
N ALA A 121 -13.26 -8.72 0.00
CA ALA A 121 -12.61 -7.58 -0.65
C ALA A 121 -11.16 -7.33 -0.17
N PHE A 122 -10.53 -8.27 0.56
CA PHE A 122 -9.12 -8.17 0.91
C PHE A 122 -8.21 -8.10 -0.33
N TRP A 123 -8.62 -8.65 -1.49
CA TRP A 123 -7.92 -8.47 -2.76
C TRP A 123 -7.65 -6.99 -3.12
N LEU A 124 -8.47 -6.04 -2.64
CA LEU A 124 -8.17 -4.60 -2.76
C LEU A 124 -7.09 -4.13 -1.79
N SER A 125 -7.00 -4.70 -0.58
CA SER A 125 -5.97 -4.38 0.41
C SER A 125 -4.62 -4.95 -0.02
N GLU A 126 -4.56 -6.27 -0.21
CA GLU A 126 -3.35 -7.00 -0.61
C GLU A 126 -2.85 -6.57 -1.99
N GLY A 127 -3.78 -6.31 -2.92
CA GLY A 127 -3.47 -5.81 -4.26
C GLY A 127 -2.91 -4.39 -4.27
N PHE A 128 -3.47 -3.50 -3.44
CA PHE A 128 -2.95 -2.14 -3.30
C PHE A 128 -1.53 -2.13 -2.74
N ALA A 129 -1.29 -2.88 -1.66
CA ALA A 129 0.03 -2.98 -1.06
C ALA A 129 1.05 -3.65 -2.01
N SER A 130 0.63 -4.70 -2.73
CA SER A 130 1.44 -5.39 -3.75
C SER A 130 1.84 -4.50 -4.92
N TYR A 131 0.99 -3.53 -5.31
CA TYR A 131 1.34 -2.52 -6.30
C TYR A 131 2.20 -1.40 -5.69
N MET A 132 1.69 -0.73 -4.66
CA MET A 132 2.28 0.49 -4.11
C MET A 132 3.65 0.28 -3.48
N GLN A 133 3.97 -0.90 -2.91
CA GLN A 133 5.33 -1.20 -2.46
C GLN A 133 6.36 -0.94 -3.58
N ASN A 134 6.02 -1.28 -4.84
CA ASN A 134 6.93 -1.14 -5.97
C ASN A 134 6.98 0.30 -6.48
N VAL A 135 5.84 1.02 -6.46
CA VAL A 135 5.78 2.45 -6.78
C VAL A 135 6.60 3.27 -5.77
N ILE A 136 6.38 3.09 -4.46
CA ILE A 136 7.12 3.79 -3.40
C ILE A 136 8.63 3.50 -3.51
N MET A 137 9.03 2.25 -3.73
CA MET A 137 10.45 1.90 -3.91
C MET A 137 11.04 2.50 -5.19
N ARG A 138 10.28 2.63 -6.28
CA ARG A 138 10.73 3.26 -7.52
C ARG A 138 10.89 4.77 -7.35
N ASP A 139 9.84 5.44 -6.89
CA ASP A 139 9.78 6.90 -6.75
C ASP A 139 10.82 7.43 -5.73
N SER A 140 11.24 6.59 -4.78
CA SER A 140 12.32 6.88 -3.83
C SER A 140 13.71 6.40 -4.25
N GLY A 141 13.87 5.89 -5.48
CA GLY A 141 15.16 5.45 -6.04
C GLY A 141 15.75 4.17 -5.43
N VAL A 142 14.95 3.40 -4.67
CA VAL A 142 15.35 2.10 -4.11
C VAL A 142 15.38 1.01 -5.19
N ILE A 143 14.51 1.12 -6.20
CA ILE A 143 14.54 0.29 -7.42
C ILE A 143 14.49 1.17 -8.67
N THR A 144 15.04 0.69 -9.78
CA THR A 144 14.95 1.36 -11.09
C THR A 144 13.62 1.07 -11.79
N GLN A 145 13.26 1.84 -12.83
CA GLN A 145 12.08 1.56 -13.65
C GLN A 145 12.11 0.15 -14.28
N ALA A 146 13.28 -0.32 -14.71
CA ALA A 146 13.44 -1.69 -15.23
C ALA A 146 13.14 -2.74 -14.15
N GLN A 147 13.57 -2.51 -12.91
CA GLN A 147 13.27 -3.39 -11.78
C GLN A 147 11.79 -3.30 -11.35
N PHE A 148 11.15 -2.13 -11.43
CA PHE A 148 9.71 -1.96 -11.21
C PHE A 148 8.89 -2.81 -12.18
N VAL A 149 9.15 -2.69 -13.49
CA VAL A 149 8.52 -3.50 -14.54
C VAL A 149 8.78 -5.00 -14.33
N GLN A 150 10.03 -5.38 -14.00
CA GLN A 150 10.39 -6.78 -13.75
C GLN A 150 9.68 -7.37 -12.53
N ARG A 151 9.57 -6.62 -11.43
CA ARG A 151 8.96 -7.08 -10.17
C ARG A 151 7.45 -7.27 -10.32
N LEU A 152 6.76 -6.34 -10.98
CA LEU A 152 5.33 -6.45 -11.26
C LEU A 152 5.03 -7.59 -12.24
N ASP A 153 5.80 -7.74 -13.33
CA ASP A 153 5.65 -8.88 -14.25
C ASP A 153 5.89 -10.24 -13.58
N ALA A 154 6.92 -10.37 -12.75
CA ALA A 154 7.18 -11.59 -12.00
C ALA A 154 6.03 -11.92 -11.03
N GLY A 155 5.40 -10.90 -10.44
CA GLY A 155 4.17 -11.03 -9.66
C GLY A 155 2.98 -11.50 -10.50
N PHE A 156 2.70 -10.80 -11.60
CA PHE A 156 1.62 -11.15 -12.53
C PHE A 156 1.79 -12.56 -13.12
N ASN A 157 3.03 -13.03 -13.33
CA ASN A 157 3.28 -14.42 -13.71
C ASN A 157 2.91 -15.41 -12.59
N ARG A 158 3.26 -15.14 -11.32
CA ARG A 158 2.83 -15.99 -10.18
C ARG A 158 1.31 -16.03 -10.04
N GLY A 159 0.64 -14.88 -10.17
CA GLY A 159 -0.82 -14.81 -10.18
C GLY A 159 -1.44 -15.61 -11.33
N ARG A 160 -0.94 -15.42 -12.56
CA ARG A 160 -1.39 -16.13 -13.78
C ARG A 160 -1.13 -17.64 -13.74
N LEU A 161 -0.07 -18.08 -13.06
CA LEU A 161 0.16 -19.50 -12.81
C LEU A 161 -0.85 -20.06 -11.80
N GLN A 162 -1.14 -19.34 -10.71
CA GLN A 162 -2.11 -19.78 -9.71
C GLN A 162 -3.56 -19.73 -10.23
N SER A 163 -3.91 -18.84 -11.17
CA SER A 163 -5.21 -18.85 -11.86
C SER A 163 -5.55 -20.18 -12.55
N LYS A 164 -4.55 -21.01 -12.88
CA LYS A 164 -4.77 -22.33 -13.52
C LYS A 164 -5.41 -23.36 -12.58
N THR A 165 -5.28 -23.18 -11.26
CA THR A 165 -5.83 -24.08 -10.24
C THR A 165 -6.78 -23.39 -9.27
N LYS A 166 -6.76 -22.05 -9.21
CA LYS A 166 -7.68 -21.20 -8.45
C LYS A 166 -8.46 -20.33 -9.42
N SER A 167 -9.53 -20.89 -9.96
CA SER A 167 -10.39 -20.31 -11.01
C SER A 167 -11.77 -19.86 -10.50
N GLN A 168 -12.04 -19.98 -9.20
CA GLN A 168 -13.22 -19.39 -8.57
C GLN A 168 -13.18 -17.84 -8.69
N PRO A 169 -14.34 -17.14 -8.61
CA PRO A 169 -14.39 -15.68 -8.64
C PRO A 169 -13.46 -15.02 -7.60
N LEU A 170 -12.79 -13.93 -7.98
CA LEU A 170 -11.80 -13.25 -7.12
C LEU A 170 -12.34 -12.88 -5.73
N SER A 171 -13.61 -12.46 -5.59
CA SER A 171 -14.20 -12.13 -4.29
C SER A 171 -14.48 -13.34 -3.41
N GLU A 172 -14.63 -14.53 -3.99
CA GLU A 172 -14.77 -15.81 -3.25
C GLU A 172 -13.39 -16.30 -2.80
N LEU A 173 -12.41 -16.33 -3.73
CA LEU A 173 -11.01 -16.63 -3.38
C LEU A 173 -10.45 -15.70 -2.31
N SER A 174 -10.81 -14.41 -2.35
CA SER A 174 -10.41 -13.42 -1.35
C SER A 174 -11.03 -13.70 0.02
N ALA A 175 -12.22 -14.31 0.08
CA ALA A 175 -12.92 -14.57 1.34
C ALA A 175 -12.26 -15.69 2.16
N ASP A 176 -11.63 -16.67 1.50
CA ASP A 176 -11.02 -17.86 2.14
C ASP A 176 -9.57 -18.12 1.70
N MET A 177 -8.84 -17.05 1.35
CA MET A 177 -7.57 -17.15 0.61
C MET A 177 -6.48 -17.98 1.29
N TRP A 178 -6.52 -18.10 2.62
CA TRP A 178 -5.52 -18.81 3.40
C TRP A 178 -5.74 -20.33 3.37
N ASN A 179 -6.98 -20.79 3.52
CA ASN A 179 -7.33 -22.21 3.42
C ASN A 179 -7.24 -22.69 1.96
N GLU A 180 -7.65 -21.85 1.00
CA GLU A 180 -7.45 -22.11 -0.42
C GLU A 180 -5.96 -22.08 -0.84
N GLY A 181 -5.08 -21.40 -0.09
CA GLY A 181 -3.70 -21.13 -0.53
C GLY A 181 -3.63 -20.23 -1.78
N ALA A 182 -4.60 -19.34 -1.95
CA ALA A 182 -4.83 -18.53 -3.15
C ALA A 182 -4.16 -17.14 -3.11
N GLN A 183 -3.15 -16.92 -2.25
CA GLN A 183 -2.55 -15.60 -2.02
C GLN A 183 -1.95 -15.02 -3.31
N GLN A 184 -1.16 -15.77 -4.08
CA GLN A 184 -0.56 -15.21 -5.31
C GLN A 184 -1.62 -14.80 -6.35
N ARG A 185 -2.77 -15.50 -6.40
CA ARG A 185 -3.91 -15.10 -7.22
C ARG A 185 -4.54 -13.81 -6.69
N VAL A 186 -4.92 -13.79 -5.42
CA VAL A 186 -5.59 -12.65 -4.76
C VAL A 186 -4.75 -11.37 -4.83
N TYR A 187 -3.48 -11.45 -4.44
CA TYR A 187 -2.55 -10.33 -4.37
C TYR A 187 -2.26 -9.77 -5.76
N TRP A 188 -1.85 -10.62 -6.72
CA TRP A 188 -1.42 -10.12 -8.03
C TRP A 188 -2.57 -9.79 -8.99
N THR A 189 -3.74 -10.42 -8.86
CA THR A 189 -4.95 -9.94 -9.58
C THR A 189 -5.44 -8.62 -8.98
N GLY A 190 -5.35 -8.41 -7.66
CA GLY A 190 -5.61 -7.11 -7.05
C GLY A 190 -4.61 -6.02 -7.45
N ALA A 191 -3.32 -6.35 -7.56
CA ALA A 191 -2.30 -5.40 -8.05
C ALA A 191 -2.53 -5.02 -9.53
N ALA A 192 -3.02 -5.96 -10.35
CA ALA A 192 -3.40 -5.68 -11.73
C ALA A 192 -4.59 -4.71 -11.84
N PHE A 193 -5.59 -4.80 -10.95
CA PHE A 193 -6.68 -3.80 -10.84
C PHE A 193 -6.14 -2.39 -10.62
N PHE A 194 -5.17 -2.23 -9.71
CA PHE A 194 -4.58 -0.92 -9.46
C PHE A 194 -3.68 -0.43 -10.60
N VAL A 195 -2.95 -1.31 -11.28
CA VAL A 195 -2.18 -0.95 -12.49
C VAL A 195 -3.10 -0.50 -13.64
N GLU A 196 -4.21 -1.20 -13.90
CA GLU A 196 -5.17 -0.78 -14.93
C GLU A 196 -5.90 0.51 -14.56
N ALA A 197 -6.17 0.74 -13.27
CA ALA A 197 -6.71 2.02 -12.79
C ALA A 197 -5.70 3.17 -12.95
N ASP A 198 -4.43 2.97 -12.59
CA ASP A 198 -3.37 3.99 -12.70
C ASP A 198 -3.08 4.34 -14.17
N LEU A 199 -3.08 3.34 -15.06
CA LEU A 199 -2.99 3.54 -16.52
C LEU A 199 -4.15 4.39 -17.08
N ALA A 200 -5.36 4.21 -16.55
CA ALA A 200 -6.53 5.01 -16.93
C ALA A 200 -6.49 6.43 -16.33
N LEU A 201 -5.90 6.60 -15.13
CA LEU A 201 -5.65 7.92 -14.52
C LEU A 201 -4.56 8.70 -15.26
N HIS A 202 -3.48 8.04 -15.71
CA HIS A 202 -2.41 8.67 -16.49
C HIS A 202 -2.97 9.29 -17.80
N GLN A 203 -3.97 8.66 -18.43
CA GLN A 203 -4.70 9.22 -19.58
C GLN A 203 -5.53 10.47 -19.26
N GLN A 204 -5.84 10.71 -17.99
CA GLN A 204 -6.57 11.86 -17.46
C GLN A 204 -5.62 12.91 -16.82
N GLY A 205 -4.30 12.68 -16.87
CA GLY A 205 -3.30 13.56 -16.25
C GLY A 205 -3.24 13.46 -14.72
N GLN A 206 -3.61 12.29 -14.17
CA GLN A 206 -3.59 12.00 -12.73
C GLN A 206 -2.84 10.68 -12.44
N THR A 207 -2.49 10.45 -11.18
CA THR A 207 -1.93 9.19 -10.68
C THR A 207 -2.77 8.60 -9.54
N LEU A 208 -2.73 7.29 -9.35
CA LEU A 208 -3.35 6.61 -8.20
C LEU A 208 -2.84 7.18 -6.87
N ALA A 209 -1.55 7.53 -6.81
CA ALA A 209 -0.93 8.11 -5.63
C ALA A 209 -1.59 9.45 -5.23
N GLU A 210 -1.93 10.31 -6.20
CA GLU A 210 -2.65 11.57 -5.95
C GLU A 210 -4.10 11.33 -5.50
N ILE A 211 -4.80 10.36 -6.10
CA ILE A 211 -6.17 10.00 -5.68
C ILE A 211 -6.17 9.48 -4.23
N ILE A 212 -5.23 8.62 -3.85
CA ILE A 212 -5.11 8.10 -2.48
C ILE A 212 -4.70 9.19 -1.48
N LYS A 213 -3.81 10.10 -1.89
CA LYS A 213 -3.41 11.27 -1.10
C LYS A 213 -4.60 12.20 -0.82
N ALA A 214 -5.49 12.40 -1.79
CA ALA A 214 -6.74 13.12 -1.59
C ALA A 214 -7.74 12.33 -0.71
N TYR A 215 -7.81 10.99 -0.88
CA TYR A 215 -8.65 10.10 -0.08
C TYR A 215 -8.28 10.11 1.41
N GLN A 216 -6.98 10.16 1.76
CA GLN A 216 -6.54 10.33 3.16
C GLN A 216 -7.12 11.60 3.81
N LEU A 217 -7.06 12.72 3.08
CA LEU A 217 -7.48 14.03 3.60
C LEU A 217 -9.00 14.14 3.76
N CYS A 218 -9.79 13.61 2.81
CA CYS A 218 -11.25 13.74 2.86
C CYS A 218 -11.98 12.58 3.55
N CYS A 219 -11.52 11.34 3.35
CA CYS A 219 -12.43 10.21 3.24
C CYS A 219 -11.98 8.91 3.95
N ARG A 220 -10.68 8.71 4.26
CA ARG A 220 -10.20 7.54 5.05
C ARG A 220 -10.98 7.42 6.36
N THR A 221 -11.71 6.32 6.50
CA THR A 221 -12.31 5.84 7.76
C THR A 221 -11.48 4.66 8.28
N ALA A 222 -11.67 4.28 9.55
CA ALA A 222 -10.99 3.09 10.09
C ALA A 222 -11.39 1.81 9.34
N ARG A 223 -12.70 1.65 9.08
CA ARG A 223 -13.34 0.53 8.37
C ARG A 223 -14.25 1.07 7.28
N SER A 224 -14.40 0.35 6.17
CA SER A 224 -15.33 0.71 5.10
C SER A 224 -15.76 -0.51 4.28
N SER A 225 -16.82 -0.36 3.48
CA SER A 225 -17.13 -1.35 2.43
C SER A 225 -16.35 -1.02 1.16
N ALA A 226 -15.94 -2.04 0.41
CA ALA A 226 -15.29 -1.84 -0.89
C ALA A 226 -16.11 -0.95 -1.83
N LYS A 227 -17.44 -1.12 -1.87
CA LYS A 227 -18.35 -0.29 -2.67
C LYS A 227 -18.37 1.19 -2.27
N ALA A 228 -18.09 1.53 -1.01
CA ALA A 228 -17.99 2.91 -0.56
C ALA A 228 -16.63 3.50 -0.93
N PHE A 229 -15.54 2.81 -0.58
CA PHE A 229 -14.18 3.18 -0.96
C PHE A 229 -14.02 3.43 -2.47
N ILE A 230 -14.50 2.50 -3.30
CA ILE A 230 -14.45 2.61 -4.77
C ILE A 230 -15.19 3.86 -5.28
N LYS A 231 -16.34 4.22 -4.66
CA LYS A 231 -17.08 5.45 -5.00
C LYS A 231 -16.35 6.72 -4.54
N ASP A 232 -15.65 6.67 -3.41
CA ASP A 232 -14.82 7.80 -2.97
C ASP A 232 -13.66 8.04 -3.95
N LEU A 233 -13.02 6.98 -4.45
CA LEU A 233 -11.97 7.10 -5.48
C LEU A 233 -12.50 7.69 -6.79
N ASP A 234 -13.62 7.15 -7.33
CA ASP A 234 -14.26 7.67 -8.55
C ASP A 234 -14.67 9.15 -8.42
N LYS A 235 -15.15 9.55 -7.23
CA LYS A 235 -15.49 10.95 -6.92
C LYS A 235 -14.26 11.86 -6.93
N LEU A 236 -13.10 11.35 -6.54
CA LEU A 236 -11.83 12.08 -6.49
C LEU A 236 -11.15 12.16 -7.87
N SER A 237 -11.22 11.09 -8.68
CA SER A 237 -10.76 11.09 -10.08
C SER A 237 -11.77 11.70 -11.06
N ARG A 238 -12.99 12.03 -10.59
CA ARG A 238 -14.10 12.58 -11.38
C ARG A 238 -14.48 11.69 -12.57
N SER A 239 -14.33 10.38 -12.42
CA SER A 239 -14.50 9.38 -13.46
C SER A 239 -15.19 8.12 -12.90
N SER A 240 -15.33 7.08 -13.71
CA SER A 240 -15.95 5.80 -13.34
C SER A 240 -14.95 4.63 -13.39
N ILE A 241 -13.65 4.92 -13.40
CA ILE A 241 -12.56 3.95 -13.56
C ILE A 241 -12.70 2.84 -12.51
N PHE A 242 -12.81 3.21 -11.24
CA PHE A 242 -12.77 2.28 -10.13
C PHE A 242 -14.06 1.45 -10.03
N THR A 243 -15.24 2.05 -10.22
CA THR A 243 -16.50 1.28 -10.24
C THR A 243 -16.56 0.31 -11.42
N SER A 244 -16.11 0.72 -12.61
CA SER A 244 -16.11 -0.13 -13.81
C SER A 244 -15.17 -1.33 -13.63
N LEU A 245 -13.92 -1.08 -13.25
CA LEU A 245 -12.95 -2.13 -12.97
C LEU A 245 -13.41 -3.01 -11.80
N TYR A 246 -13.97 -2.46 -10.72
CA TYR A 246 -14.41 -3.24 -9.56
C TYR A 246 -15.59 -4.16 -9.88
N ALA A 247 -16.50 -3.73 -10.76
CA ALA A 247 -17.62 -4.56 -11.21
C ALA A 247 -17.15 -5.81 -11.97
N GLU A 248 -16.05 -5.70 -12.72
CA GLU A 248 -15.41 -6.81 -13.45
C GLU A 248 -14.52 -7.64 -12.52
N TYR A 249 -13.52 -7.02 -11.87
CA TYR A 249 -12.46 -7.68 -11.12
C TYR A 249 -12.96 -8.62 -10.02
N LYS A 250 -13.95 -8.20 -9.23
CA LYS A 250 -14.54 -9.03 -8.17
C LYS A 250 -15.03 -10.41 -8.68
N ASN A 251 -15.46 -10.45 -9.94
CA ASN A 251 -16.03 -11.64 -10.60
C ASN A 251 -15.01 -12.39 -11.48
N ARG A 252 -13.80 -11.86 -11.74
CA ARG A 252 -12.83 -12.50 -12.63
C ARG A 252 -12.44 -13.89 -12.13
N THR A 253 -12.58 -14.87 -13.00
CA THR A 253 -12.09 -16.25 -12.81
C THR A 253 -10.67 -16.44 -13.35
N ASP A 254 -10.18 -15.50 -14.16
CA ASP A 254 -8.92 -15.50 -14.91
C ASP A 254 -7.88 -14.46 -14.42
N PHE A 255 -6.71 -14.41 -15.06
CA PHE A 255 -5.72 -13.36 -14.80
C PHE A 255 -5.67 -12.32 -15.95
N PRO A 256 -5.86 -11.02 -15.66
CA PRO A 256 -5.95 -9.96 -16.66
C PRO A 256 -4.70 -9.85 -17.56
N ASN A 257 -4.87 -9.25 -18.74
CA ASN A 257 -3.82 -9.14 -19.75
C ASN A 257 -2.94 -7.88 -19.58
N VAL A 258 -2.49 -7.62 -18.36
CA VAL A 258 -1.50 -6.56 -18.09
C VAL A 258 -0.12 -7.03 -18.56
N THR A 259 0.53 -6.24 -19.43
CA THR A 259 1.80 -6.59 -20.09
C THR A 259 2.94 -5.65 -19.69
N LYS A 260 4.20 -6.11 -19.81
CA LYS A 260 5.40 -5.27 -19.60
C LYS A 260 5.36 -3.92 -20.32
N LYS A 261 4.81 -3.89 -21.55
CA LYS A 261 4.70 -2.66 -22.34
C LYS A 261 3.79 -1.62 -21.67
N LEU A 262 2.70 -2.07 -21.04
CA LEU A 262 1.79 -1.19 -20.28
C LEU A 262 2.43 -0.78 -18.94
N ILE A 263 3.02 -1.72 -18.20
CA ILE A 263 3.68 -1.41 -16.92
C ILE A 263 4.80 -0.37 -17.10
N ASN A 264 5.51 -0.39 -18.24
CA ASN A 264 6.60 0.55 -18.54
C ASN A 264 6.10 1.96 -18.94
N THR A 265 4.80 2.21 -19.09
CA THR A 265 4.24 3.57 -19.29
C THR A 265 3.73 4.22 -18.01
N LEU A 266 3.90 3.54 -16.86
CA LEU A 266 3.70 4.07 -15.51
C LEU A 266 5.02 4.55 -14.91
#